data_AF-A0A0L0BX34-F1
#
_entry.id   AF-A0A0L0BX34-F1
#
_cell.length_a   1.000
_cell.length_b   1.000
_cell.length_c   1.000
_cell.angle_alpha   90.00
_cell.angle_beta   90.00
_cell.angle_gamma   90.00
#
_symmetry.space_group_name_H-M   'P 1'
#
loop_
_entity.id
_entity.type
_entity.pdbx_description
1 polymer ?
#
loop_
_entity_poly.entity_id
_entity_poly.type
_entity_poly.pdbx_seq_one_letter_code
_entity_poly.pdbx_strand_id
1 'polypeptide(L)'
;MALNMLLRNATKINSAAGLMKSARLTPLKTYATVVAAQRNALVKPLSLVKNATPISRNIALSAPRLSAEGGNHTALWTIERGVSVALLAVIPTAFLLPSQSMDALLAVSLVLHTHWGIEAMVTDYVRPAVVGNVLPKVAHGSLLLISMATLGGLFYMIYNDIGIAKSVKKLWAVKGFKRFQTSKTITIKEYETSRKYTWNWKLERLMGWTLAIIIPMAFAIESKELEMLLASAGLMHTYWGCQSMCSDYLRSSNVGKVLPIIVRFAVVVLTFASLAGYYQLIYEDVGLISMIKKLWSIRGQDYVPPK
;
A
#
# COMPACT_ATOMS: atom_id res chain seq x y z
N MET A 1 -10.48 -21.97 15.08
CA MET A 1 -9.80 -22.60 13.93
C MET A 1 -9.57 -24.12 14.05
N ALA A 2 -9.65 -24.75 15.25
CA ALA A 2 -9.49 -26.21 15.40
C ALA A 2 -10.65 -27.05 14.82
N LEU A 3 -11.88 -26.52 14.80
CA LEU A 3 -13.07 -27.24 14.33
C LEU A 3 -13.09 -27.47 12.80
N ASN A 4 -12.40 -26.62 12.04
CA ASN A 4 -12.40 -26.65 10.57
C ASN A 4 -11.40 -27.67 9.98
N MET A 5 -10.53 -28.25 10.81
CA MET A 5 -9.52 -29.24 10.38
C MET A 5 -10.00 -30.70 10.47
N LEU A 6 -10.97 -31.02 11.32
CA LEU A 6 -11.47 -32.40 11.50
C LEU A 6 -12.38 -32.87 10.34
N LEU A 7 -13.08 -31.95 9.66
CA LEU A 7 -14.05 -32.29 8.61
C LEU A 7 -13.44 -32.53 7.22
N ARG A 8 -12.14 -32.24 7.01
CA ARG A 8 -11.50 -32.31 5.68
C ARG A 8 -10.77 -33.62 5.38
N ASN A 9 -10.65 -34.53 6.36
CA ASN A 9 -9.83 -35.76 6.20
C ASN A 9 -10.64 -37.05 6.00
N ALA A 10 -11.97 -37.03 6.08
CA ALA A 10 -12.78 -38.25 5.99
C ALA A 10 -12.96 -38.81 4.56
N THR A 11 -12.59 -38.07 3.51
CA THR A 11 -12.91 -38.43 2.11
C THR A 11 -11.71 -38.86 1.24
N LYS A 12 -10.50 -38.95 1.80
CA LYS A 12 -9.25 -39.21 1.03
C LYS A 12 -8.78 -40.67 1.01
N ILE A 13 -9.68 -41.67 1.11
CA ILE A 13 -9.29 -43.10 1.03
C ILE A 13 -9.68 -43.77 -0.29
N ASN A 14 -10.50 -43.18 -1.17
CA ASN A 14 -11.03 -43.89 -2.34
C ASN A 14 -10.43 -43.53 -3.72
N SER A 15 -9.36 -42.74 -3.80
CA SER A 15 -8.82 -42.23 -5.08
C SER A 15 -7.40 -42.70 -5.41
N ALA A 16 -7.11 -43.99 -5.21
CA ALA A 16 -5.82 -44.63 -5.53
C ALA A 16 -5.94 -45.77 -6.56
N ALA A 17 -6.92 -45.73 -7.48
CA ALA A 17 -7.17 -46.82 -8.45
C ALA A 17 -7.07 -46.41 -9.93
N GLY A 18 -6.59 -45.21 -10.27
CA GLY A 18 -6.71 -44.67 -11.64
C GLY A 18 -5.41 -44.46 -12.44
N LEU A 19 -4.22 -44.70 -11.87
CA LEU A 19 -2.96 -44.20 -12.46
C LEU A 19 -2.03 -45.30 -12.99
N MET A 20 -2.55 -46.22 -13.80
CA MET A 20 -1.74 -47.19 -14.56
C MET A 20 -2.38 -47.44 -15.92
N LYS A 21 -2.17 -46.55 -16.90
CA LYS A 21 -2.16 -46.90 -18.33
C LYS A 21 -1.67 -45.73 -19.20
N SER A 22 -0.86 -46.11 -20.20
CA SER A 22 -0.43 -45.33 -21.36
C SER A 22 0.91 -44.59 -21.28
N ALA A 23 2.00 -45.37 -21.23
CA ALA A 23 3.23 -45.01 -21.92
C ALA A 23 3.24 -45.72 -23.29
N ARG A 24 3.24 -44.97 -24.39
CA ARG A 24 3.47 -45.50 -25.75
C ARG A 24 4.51 -44.62 -26.44
N LEU A 25 5.70 -45.19 -26.64
CA LEU A 25 6.83 -44.59 -27.35
C LEU A 25 6.62 -44.73 -28.87
N THR A 26 6.88 -43.69 -29.65
CA THR A 26 6.89 -43.74 -31.13
C THR A 26 8.32 -43.70 -31.68
N PRO A 27 8.66 -44.50 -32.71
CA PRO A 27 10.05 -44.64 -33.19
C PRO A 27 10.50 -43.53 -34.16
N LEU A 28 11.81 -43.26 -34.12
CA LEU A 28 12.58 -42.32 -34.95
C LEU A 28 12.74 -42.82 -36.40
N LYS A 29 11.80 -42.51 -37.30
CA LYS A 29 12.00 -42.58 -38.77
C LYS A 29 11.10 -41.58 -39.51
N THR A 30 11.15 -40.30 -39.15
CA THR A 30 10.42 -39.23 -39.88
C THR A 30 11.23 -37.93 -39.89
N TYR A 31 12.41 -37.94 -40.50
CA TYR A 31 13.22 -36.72 -40.68
C TYR A 31 13.65 -36.45 -42.14
N ALA A 32 13.32 -37.34 -43.10
CA ALA A 32 13.76 -37.18 -44.49
C ALA A 32 12.74 -36.49 -45.43
N THR A 33 11.52 -36.20 -44.99
CA THR A 33 10.46 -35.62 -45.85
C THR A 33 10.22 -34.12 -45.67
N VAL A 34 10.86 -33.48 -44.68
CA VAL A 34 10.66 -32.04 -44.40
C VAL A 34 11.59 -31.14 -45.22
N VAL A 35 12.74 -31.64 -45.69
CA VAL A 35 13.74 -30.84 -46.42
C VAL A 35 13.40 -30.68 -47.92
N ALA A 36 12.60 -31.58 -48.50
CA ALA A 36 12.17 -31.49 -49.90
C ALA A 36 10.99 -30.52 -50.13
N ALA A 37 10.18 -30.24 -49.11
CA ALA A 37 9.05 -29.31 -49.21
C ALA A 37 9.48 -27.83 -49.09
N GLN A 38 10.71 -27.55 -48.64
CA GLN A 38 11.18 -26.19 -48.36
C GLN A 38 11.82 -25.49 -49.59
N ARG A 39 12.03 -26.18 -50.71
CA ARG A 39 12.72 -25.62 -51.90
C ARG A 39 11.82 -25.10 -53.03
N ASN A 40 10.51 -25.36 -53.00
CA ASN A 40 9.59 -24.93 -54.06
C ASN A 40 8.70 -23.73 -53.71
N ALA A 41 8.95 -23.03 -52.59
CA ALA A 41 8.18 -21.83 -52.22
C ALA A 41 8.94 -20.51 -52.44
N LEU A 42 10.04 -20.54 -53.21
CA LEU A 42 10.91 -19.38 -53.42
C LEU A 42 10.69 -18.68 -54.77
N VAL A 43 9.47 -18.64 -55.31
CA VAL A 43 9.10 -17.68 -56.36
C VAL A 43 7.60 -17.40 -56.28
N LYS A 44 7.20 -16.39 -55.49
CA LYS A 44 5.90 -15.73 -55.66
C LYS A 44 6.11 -14.21 -55.64
N PRO A 45 5.62 -13.48 -56.65
CA PRO A 45 5.82 -12.04 -56.75
C PRO A 45 5.09 -11.30 -55.62
N LEU A 46 5.76 -10.27 -55.12
CA LEU A 46 5.30 -9.34 -54.09
C LEU A 46 4.04 -8.60 -54.59
N SER A 47 2.86 -9.12 -54.27
CA SER A 47 1.60 -8.40 -54.42
C SER A 47 1.32 -7.65 -53.12
N LEU A 48 1.62 -6.35 -53.16
CA LEU A 48 1.20 -5.35 -52.20
C LEU A 48 -0.34 -5.22 -52.26
N VAL A 49 -1.06 -5.88 -51.36
CA VAL A 49 -2.48 -5.61 -51.13
C VAL A 49 -2.75 -5.49 -49.63
N LYS A 50 -3.23 -4.29 -49.28
CA LYS A 50 -3.80 -3.88 -47.99
C LYS A 50 -4.75 -4.95 -47.44
N ASN A 51 -4.34 -5.61 -46.37
CA ASN A 51 -5.25 -6.16 -45.37
C ASN A 51 -4.49 -6.15 -44.04
N ALA A 52 -4.60 -5.03 -43.32
CA ALA A 52 -4.20 -4.97 -41.92
C ALA A 52 -5.21 -5.80 -41.13
N THR A 53 -5.01 -7.12 -41.06
CA THR A 53 -5.67 -7.93 -40.05
C THR A 53 -5.08 -7.51 -38.70
N PRO A 54 -5.91 -7.22 -37.68
CA PRO A 54 -5.38 -6.93 -36.37
C PRO A 54 -4.58 -8.15 -35.92
N ILE A 55 -3.29 -7.95 -35.64
CA ILE A 55 -2.45 -8.94 -34.95
C ILE A 55 -3.05 -9.08 -33.55
N SER A 56 -4.05 -9.95 -33.43
CA SER A 56 -4.56 -10.42 -32.15
C SER A 56 -3.47 -11.29 -31.55
N ARG A 57 -2.64 -10.67 -30.72
CA ARG A 57 -1.74 -11.42 -29.86
C ARG A 57 -2.66 -12.18 -28.90
N ASN A 58 -2.76 -13.50 -29.08
CA ASN A 58 -3.33 -14.36 -28.05
C ASN A 58 -2.38 -14.28 -26.84
N ILE A 59 -2.66 -13.32 -25.95
CA ILE A 59 -2.06 -13.34 -24.63
C ILE A 59 -2.63 -14.60 -23.98
N ALA A 60 -1.78 -15.62 -23.82
CA ALA A 60 -2.11 -16.78 -23.02
C ALA A 60 -2.26 -16.32 -21.57
N LEU A 61 -3.42 -15.76 -21.25
CA LEU A 61 -3.85 -15.61 -19.87
C LEU A 61 -4.13 -17.03 -19.41
N SER A 62 -3.24 -17.60 -18.61
CA SER A 62 -3.60 -18.76 -17.79
C SER A 62 -4.93 -18.41 -17.14
N ALA A 63 -5.95 -19.25 -17.35
CA ALA A 63 -7.25 -19.09 -16.71
C ALA A 63 -6.99 -18.74 -15.25
N PRO A 64 -7.68 -17.71 -14.69
CA PRO A 64 -7.53 -17.40 -13.28
C PRO A 64 -7.70 -18.72 -12.55
N ARG A 65 -6.65 -19.18 -11.88
CA ARG A 65 -6.83 -20.25 -10.91
C ARG A 65 -7.70 -19.61 -9.87
N LEU A 66 -9.01 -19.82 -10.00
CA LEU A 66 -9.98 -19.60 -8.96
C LEU A 66 -9.49 -20.50 -7.83
N SER A 67 -8.67 -19.94 -6.94
CA SER A 67 -8.42 -20.53 -5.64
C SER A 67 -9.81 -20.79 -5.09
N ALA A 68 -10.17 -22.06 -4.98
CA ALA A 68 -11.46 -22.47 -4.51
C ALA A 68 -11.60 -22.02 -3.06
N GLU A 69 -12.18 -20.85 -2.84
CA GLU A 69 -12.44 -20.33 -1.51
C GLU A 69 -13.90 -19.93 -1.43
N GLY A 70 -14.72 -20.92 -1.07
CA GLY A 70 -16.14 -20.73 -0.74
C GLY A 70 -16.36 -20.01 0.60
N GLY A 71 -15.45 -19.10 0.97
CA GLY A 71 -15.53 -18.30 2.19
C GLY A 71 -16.04 -16.90 1.88
N ASN A 72 -16.89 -16.35 2.74
CA ASN A 72 -17.30 -14.96 2.62
C ASN A 72 -16.15 -14.02 3.08
N HIS A 73 -15.24 -13.67 2.16
CA HIS A 73 -14.09 -12.79 2.41
C HIS A 73 -14.48 -11.34 2.71
N THR A 74 -15.69 -10.92 2.33
CA THR A 74 -16.14 -9.53 2.51
C THR A 74 -16.35 -9.17 3.98
N ALA A 75 -16.82 -10.12 4.80
CA ALA A 75 -17.03 -9.90 6.22
C ALA A 75 -15.70 -9.72 6.97
N LEU A 76 -14.71 -10.57 6.68
CA LEU A 76 -13.37 -10.47 7.26
C LEU A 76 -12.70 -9.16 6.85
N TRP A 77 -12.76 -8.82 5.55
CA TRP A 77 -12.23 -7.56 5.05
C TRP A 77 -12.87 -6.34 5.74
N THR A 78 -14.19 -6.37 5.96
CA THR A 78 -14.90 -5.30 6.67
C THR A 78 -14.42 -5.15 8.12
N ILE A 79 -14.19 -6.27 8.81
CA ILE A 79 -13.65 -6.27 10.19
C ILE A 79 -12.22 -5.72 10.20
N GLU A 80 -11.36 -6.11 9.27
CA GLU A 80 -9.99 -5.58 9.17
C GLU A 80 -9.98 -4.05 9.02
N ARG A 81 -10.85 -3.53 8.14
CA ARG A 81 -10.99 -2.08 7.95
C ARG A 81 -11.52 -1.42 9.23
N GLY A 82 -12.51 -2.04 9.88
CA GLY A 82 -13.05 -1.59 11.17
C GLY A 82 -11.97 -1.46 12.25
N VAL A 83 -11.11 -2.49 12.43
CA VAL A 83 -10.00 -2.45 13.39
C VAL A 83 -8.98 -1.38 13.03
N SER A 84 -8.68 -1.21 11.74
CA SER A 84 -7.74 -0.19 11.26
C SER A 84 -8.25 1.24 11.53
N VAL A 85 -9.54 1.49 11.34
CA VAL A 85 -10.19 2.77 11.66
C VAL A 85 -10.25 2.98 13.18
N ALA A 86 -10.60 1.95 13.95
CA ALA A 86 -10.66 2.03 15.41
C ALA A 86 -9.29 2.43 16.01
N LEU A 87 -8.18 1.91 15.48
CA LEU A 87 -6.83 2.25 15.94
C LEU A 87 -6.53 3.76 15.91
N LEU A 88 -7.11 4.51 14.97
CA LEU A 88 -6.95 5.97 14.90
C LEU A 88 -7.44 6.67 16.17
N ALA A 89 -8.49 6.16 16.82
CA ALA A 89 -9.02 6.69 18.07
C ALA A 89 -8.36 6.04 19.30
N VAL A 90 -8.09 4.73 19.24
CA VAL A 90 -7.53 3.97 20.36
C VAL A 90 -6.14 4.45 20.75
N ILE A 91 -5.25 4.66 19.76
CA ILE A 91 -3.88 5.10 20.02
C ILE A 91 -3.85 6.41 20.81
N PRO A 92 -4.44 7.54 20.35
CA PRO A 92 -4.39 8.78 21.11
C PRO A 92 -5.11 8.66 22.46
N THR A 93 -6.23 7.92 22.54
CA THR A 93 -6.97 7.74 23.79
C THR A 93 -6.14 6.98 24.84
N ALA A 94 -5.39 5.95 24.44
CA ALA A 94 -4.49 5.22 25.33
C ALA A 94 -3.39 6.11 25.94
N PHE A 95 -2.88 7.08 25.16
CA PHE A 95 -1.90 8.03 25.67
C PHE A 95 -2.51 9.13 26.54
N LEU A 96 -3.74 9.57 26.28
CA LEU A 96 -4.41 10.59 27.08
C LEU A 96 -4.91 10.03 28.43
N LEU A 97 -5.54 8.86 28.40
CA LEU A 97 -6.18 8.21 29.54
C LEU A 97 -5.57 6.82 29.79
N PRO A 98 -4.35 6.74 30.35
CA PRO A 98 -3.66 5.48 30.53
C PRO A 98 -4.37 4.63 31.60
N SER A 99 -5.05 3.58 31.15
CA SER A 99 -5.74 2.59 31.98
C SER A 99 -5.43 1.19 31.48
N GLN A 100 -5.54 0.20 32.36
CA GLN A 100 -5.22 -1.20 32.04
C GLN A 100 -6.12 -1.76 30.93
N SER A 101 -7.41 -1.40 30.94
CA SER A 101 -8.37 -1.78 29.90
C SER A 101 -8.04 -1.13 28.55
N MET A 102 -7.64 0.15 28.56
CA MET A 102 -7.25 0.86 27.34
C MET A 102 -5.94 0.33 26.76
N ASP A 103 -4.96 -0.02 27.59
CA ASP A 103 -3.73 -0.67 27.15
C ASP A 103 -4.01 -2.09 26.59
N ALA A 104 -4.93 -2.86 27.20
CA ALA A 104 -5.37 -4.15 26.65
C ALA A 104 -6.04 -4.00 25.28
N LEU A 105 -6.93 -3.02 25.13
CA LEU A 105 -7.61 -2.72 23.88
C LEU A 105 -6.62 -2.25 22.80
N LEU A 106 -5.63 -1.43 23.17
CA LEU A 106 -4.51 -1.04 22.32
C LEU A 106 -3.70 -2.26 21.88
N ALA A 107 -3.33 -3.16 22.81
CA ALA A 107 -2.54 -4.36 22.51
C ALA A 107 -3.24 -5.28 21.51
N VAL A 108 -4.51 -5.62 21.77
CA VAL A 108 -5.29 -6.51 20.91
C VAL A 108 -5.47 -5.89 19.53
N SER A 109 -5.89 -4.63 19.46
CA SER A 109 -6.14 -3.94 18.19
C SER A 109 -4.86 -3.82 17.36
N LEU A 110 -3.74 -3.47 18.01
CA LEU A 110 -2.45 -3.34 17.35
C LEU A 110 -1.96 -4.68 16.80
N VAL A 111 -2.00 -5.75 17.59
CA VAL A 111 -1.56 -7.08 17.15
C VAL A 111 -2.44 -7.61 16.01
N LEU A 112 -3.77 -7.44 16.09
CA LEU A 112 -4.66 -7.87 15.00
C LEU A 112 -4.37 -7.12 13.69
N HIS A 113 -4.22 -5.79 13.76
CA HIS A 113 -3.90 -4.98 12.59
C HIS A 113 -2.54 -5.38 11.97
N THR A 114 -1.53 -5.59 12.81
CA THR A 114 -0.21 -6.02 12.34
C THR A 114 -0.24 -7.45 11.79
N HIS A 115 -1.00 -8.36 12.40
CA HIS A 115 -1.13 -9.75 11.94
C HIS A 115 -1.69 -9.82 10.52
N TRP A 116 -2.84 -9.20 10.26
CA TRP A 116 -3.47 -9.20 8.93
C TRP A 116 -2.63 -8.44 7.90
N GLY A 117 -1.97 -7.35 8.31
CA GLY A 117 -1.05 -6.62 7.44
C GLY A 117 0.13 -7.47 6.98
N ILE A 118 0.79 -8.17 7.90
CA ILE A 118 1.92 -9.05 7.57
C ILE A 118 1.44 -10.31 6.84
N GLU A 119 0.26 -10.84 7.15
CA GLU A 119 -0.32 -11.99 6.44
C GLU A 119 -0.50 -11.69 4.94
N ALA A 120 -0.98 -10.49 4.61
CA ALA A 120 -1.04 -10.03 3.21
C ALA A 120 0.36 -9.96 2.58
N MET A 121 1.35 -9.40 3.28
CA MET A 121 2.74 -9.36 2.78
C MET A 121 3.31 -10.76 2.55
N VAL A 122 3.08 -11.71 3.47
CA VAL A 122 3.53 -13.10 3.31
C VAL A 122 2.87 -13.73 2.07
N THR A 123 1.57 -13.51 1.88
CA THR A 123 0.82 -14.03 0.73
C THR A 123 1.35 -13.48 -0.60
N ASP A 124 1.68 -12.19 -0.64
CA ASP A 124 2.14 -11.51 -1.86
C ASP A 124 3.58 -11.86 -2.24
N TYR A 125 4.48 -11.99 -1.25
CA TYR A 125 5.91 -12.15 -1.50
C TYR A 125 6.40 -13.60 -1.35
N VAL A 126 5.82 -14.39 -0.45
CA VAL A 126 6.24 -15.78 -0.17
C VAL A 126 5.39 -16.74 -1.00
N ARG A 127 5.41 -16.54 -2.32
CA ARG A 127 4.60 -17.34 -3.25
C ARG A 127 5.22 -18.72 -3.50
N PRO A 128 4.42 -19.81 -3.52
CA PRO A 128 4.94 -21.16 -3.79
C PRO A 128 5.73 -21.28 -5.09
N ALA A 129 5.38 -20.49 -6.10
CA ALA A 129 6.09 -20.44 -7.38
C ALA A 129 7.53 -19.89 -7.29
N VAL A 130 7.81 -19.06 -6.28
CA VAL A 130 9.13 -18.43 -6.09
C VAL A 130 9.97 -19.18 -5.07
N VAL A 131 9.33 -19.59 -3.96
CA VAL A 131 10.04 -20.11 -2.78
C VAL A 131 9.78 -21.60 -2.50
N GLY A 132 9.00 -22.27 -3.34
CA GLY A 132 8.60 -23.67 -3.14
C GLY A 132 7.40 -23.83 -2.18
N ASN A 133 6.84 -25.04 -2.12
CA ASN A 133 5.56 -25.29 -1.44
C ASN A 133 5.63 -25.38 0.08
N VAL A 134 6.83 -25.47 0.66
CA VAL A 134 7.04 -25.64 2.11
C VAL A 134 7.15 -24.30 2.82
N LEU A 135 7.93 -23.37 2.27
CA LEU A 135 8.23 -22.10 2.92
C LEU A 135 7.00 -21.22 3.22
N PRO A 136 5.98 -21.12 2.33
CA PRO A 136 4.78 -20.34 2.62
C PRO A 136 4.03 -20.85 3.86
N LYS A 137 3.95 -22.17 4.03
CA LYS A 137 3.30 -22.79 5.20
C LYS A 137 4.04 -22.49 6.49
N VAL A 138 5.38 -22.56 6.44
CA VAL A 138 6.24 -22.21 7.57
C VAL A 138 6.09 -20.72 7.89
N ALA A 139 6.02 -19.84 6.89
CA ALA A 139 5.87 -18.41 7.09
C ALA A 139 4.53 -18.02 7.73
N HIS A 140 3.41 -18.61 7.30
CA HIS A 140 2.13 -18.39 7.99
C HIS A 140 2.13 -18.97 9.40
N GLY A 141 2.76 -20.14 9.61
CA GLY A 141 2.92 -20.73 10.93
C GLY A 141 3.77 -19.87 11.88
N SER A 142 4.88 -19.34 11.40
CA SER A 142 5.75 -18.45 12.18
C SER A 142 5.07 -17.11 12.47
N LEU A 143 4.32 -16.55 11.52
CA LEU A 143 3.52 -15.34 11.73
C LEU A 143 2.52 -15.51 12.87
N LEU A 144 1.81 -16.65 12.91
CA LEU A 144 0.88 -16.95 13.99
C LEU A 144 1.60 -17.06 15.34
N LEU A 145 2.74 -17.77 15.39
CA LEU A 145 3.54 -17.90 16.61
C LEU A 145 4.04 -16.54 17.13
N ILE A 146 4.59 -15.72 16.23
CA ILE A 146 5.07 -14.37 16.57
C ILE A 146 3.91 -13.53 17.10
N SER A 147 2.75 -13.58 16.44
CA SER A 147 1.58 -12.78 16.85
C SER A 147 1.07 -13.20 18.23
N MET A 148 0.99 -14.50 18.52
CA MET A 148 0.62 -15.00 19.85
C MET A 148 1.67 -14.62 20.91
N ALA A 149 2.95 -14.75 20.61
CA ALA A 149 4.02 -14.36 21.51
C ALA A 149 4.02 -12.84 21.81
N THR A 150 3.81 -12.01 20.78
CA THR A 150 3.67 -10.56 20.93
C THR A 150 2.44 -10.21 21.78
N LEU A 151 1.28 -10.80 21.51
CA LEU A 151 0.08 -10.55 22.29
C LEU A 151 0.25 -10.97 23.76
N GLY A 152 0.83 -12.16 24.00
CA GLY A 152 1.14 -12.65 25.34
C GLY A 152 2.13 -11.76 26.08
N GLY A 153 3.20 -11.32 25.42
CA GLY A 153 4.19 -10.40 26.00
C GLY A 153 3.60 -9.03 26.33
N LEU A 154 2.74 -8.49 25.47
CA LEU A 154 2.03 -7.23 25.73
C LEU A 154 1.07 -7.37 26.91
N PHE A 155 0.29 -8.45 26.99
CA PHE A 155 -0.55 -8.71 28.15
C PHE A 155 0.26 -8.90 29.43
N TYR A 156 1.40 -9.58 29.36
CA TYR A 156 2.30 -9.70 30.50
C TYR A 156 2.74 -8.32 31.02
N MET A 157 3.15 -7.40 30.13
CA MET A 157 3.47 -6.01 30.49
C MET A 157 2.27 -5.23 31.06
N ILE A 158 1.06 -5.53 30.63
CA ILE A 158 -0.16 -4.86 31.10
C ILE A 158 -0.54 -5.31 32.52
N TYR A 159 -0.40 -6.61 32.82
CA TYR A 159 -0.81 -7.17 34.11
C TYR A 159 0.32 -7.19 35.15
N ASN A 160 1.57 -7.33 34.74
CA ASN A 160 2.72 -7.52 35.66
C ASN A 160 3.67 -6.32 35.70
N ASP A 161 3.49 -5.32 34.84
CA ASP A 161 4.33 -4.12 34.78
C ASP A 161 3.45 -2.85 34.65
N ILE A 162 4.06 -1.72 34.30
CA ILE A 162 3.43 -0.40 34.22
C ILE A 162 2.46 -0.23 33.03
N GLY A 163 2.35 -1.19 32.11
CA GLY A 163 1.51 -1.10 30.91
C GLY A 163 2.16 -0.41 29.71
N ILE A 164 1.52 -0.47 28.55
CA ILE A 164 2.07 -0.09 27.24
C ILE A 164 2.23 1.44 27.15
N ALA A 165 1.14 2.20 27.30
CA ALA A 165 1.18 3.64 27.11
C ALA A 165 2.13 4.34 28.10
N LYS A 166 2.16 3.88 29.37
CA LYS A 166 3.08 4.41 30.38
C LYS A 166 4.53 4.05 30.09
N SER A 167 4.80 2.83 29.61
CA SER A 167 6.15 2.41 29.18
C SER A 167 6.69 3.33 28.08
N VAL A 168 5.89 3.59 27.05
CA VAL A 168 6.27 4.49 25.96
C VAL A 168 6.52 5.92 26.47
N LYS A 169 5.68 6.43 27.38
CA LYS A 169 5.90 7.74 28.02
C LYS A 169 7.21 7.80 28.80
N LYS A 170 7.55 6.75 29.56
CA LYS A 170 8.83 6.69 30.30
C LYS A 170 10.01 6.63 29.35
N LEU A 171 9.94 5.83 28.29
CA LEU A 171 10.96 5.77 27.24
C LEU A 171 11.19 7.13 26.60
N TRP A 172 10.11 7.88 26.33
CA TRP A 172 10.20 9.23 25.76
C TRP A 172 10.74 10.28 26.74
N ALA A 173 10.59 10.06 28.05
CA ALA A 173 11.07 10.95 29.10
C ALA A 173 12.57 10.79 29.41
N VAL A 174 13.25 9.79 28.81
CA VAL A 174 14.70 9.59 28.98
C VAL A 174 15.45 10.79 28.41
N LYS A 175 15.84 11.72 29.29
CA LYS A 175 16.78 12.80 28.95
C LYS A 175 18.16 12.18 28.73
N GLY A 176 18.82 12.64 27.66
CA GLY A 176 20.09 12.10 27.17
C GLY A 176 21.05 11.73 28.30
N PHE A 177 21.55 10.49 28.22
CA PHE A 177 22.62 9.95 29.04
C PHE A 177 23.67 11.04 29.29
N LYS A 178 23.89 11.40 30.55
CA LYS A 178 25.04 12.25 30.93
C LYS A 178 26.29 11.44 30.57
N ARG A 179 26.85 11.72 29.40
CA ARG A 179 28.08 11.10 28.92
C ARG A 179 29.14 11.36 30.00
N PHE A 180 29.77 10.31 30.47
CA PHE A 180 30.87 10.36 31.43
C PHE A 180 31.84 11.46 30.98
N GLN A 181 31.97 12.52 31.79
CA GLN A 181 32.71 13.71 31.42
C GLN A 181 34.20 13.39 31.53
N THR A 182 34.80 12.93 30.43
CA THR A 182 36.25 12.95 30.30
C THR A 182 36.69 14.40 30.14
N SER A 183 37.65 14.82 30.97
CA SER A 183 38.16 16.18 31.12
C SER A 183 38.95 16.66 29.89
N LYS A 184 38.28 16.80 28.75
CA LYS A 184 38.79 17.59 27.62
C LYS A 184 37.89 18.80 27.43
N THR A 185 38.45 19.99 27.63
CA THR A 185 37.82 21.28 27.36
C THR A 185 37.66 21.44 25.85
N ILE A 186 36.56 20.95 25.30
CA ILE A 186 36.15 21.24 23.92
C ILE A 186 35.36 22.55 23.99
N THR A 187 35.87 23.61 23.37
CA THR A 187 35.11 24.86 23.16
C THR A 187 34.02 24.60 22.12
N ILE A 188 32.87 24.12 22.58
CA ILE A 188 31.67 24.02 21.75
C ILE A 188 31.16 25.44 21.54
N LYS A 189 31.31 25.99 20.33
CA LYS A 189 30.55 27.18 19.94
C LYS A 189 29.08 26.79 19.96
N GLU A 190 28.37 27.25 20.98
CA GLU A 190 26.92 27.10 21.07
C GLU A 190 26.30 28.00 19.99
N TYR A 191 25.89 27.38 18.89
CA TYR A 191 25.10 28.07 17.88
C TYR A 191 23.68 28.14 18.41
N GLU A 192 23.14 29.36 18.53
CA GLU A 192 21.73 29.55 18.83
C GLU A 192 20.91 28.80 17.77
N THR A 193 20.22 27.74 18.18
CA THR A 193 19.45 26.92 17.24
C THR A 193 18.40 27.81 16.60
N SER A 194 18.49 28.04 15.29
CA SER A 194 17.51 28.81 14.54
C SER A 194 16.17 28.07 14.52
N ARG A 195 15.39 28.22 15.60
CA ARG A 195 14.01 27.72 15.73
C ARG A 195 13.02 28.51 14.87
N LYS A 196 13.49 29.32 13.91
CA LYS A 196 12.64 30.08 12.98
C LYS A 196 11.75 29.17 12.11
N TYR A 197 12.15 27.92 11.90
CA TYR A 197 11.37 26.95 11.10
C TYR A 197 10.26 26.23 11.88
N THR A 198 10.12 26.46 13.20
CA THR A 198 9.15 25.71 14.01
C THR A 198 7.69 26.06 13.69
N TRP A 199 7.39 27.31 13.31
CA TRP A 199 6.00 27.70 13.01
C TRP A 199 5.55 27.23 11.62
N ASN A 200 6.37 27.45 10.59
CA ASN A 200 6.09 26.94 9.24
C ASN A 200 5.93 25.41 9.26
N TRP A 201 6.81 24.71 9.98
CA TRP A 201 6.69 23.27 10.14
C TRP A 201 5.39 22.87 10.86
N LYS A 202 4.96 23.61 11.89
CA LYS A 202 3.67 23.36 12.55
C LYS A 202 2.50 23.55 11.59
N LEU A 203 2.54 24.58 10.74
CA LEU A 203 1.52 24.83 9.72
C LEU A 203 1.50 23.74 8.65
N GLU A 204 2.66 23.26 8.19
CA GLU A 204 2.77 22.12 7.29
C GLU A 204 2.09 20.87 7.88
N ARG A 205 2.33 20.58 9.17
CA ARG A 205 1.67 19.46 9.85
C ARG A 205 0.17 19.70 9.98
N LEU A 206 -0.25 20.90 10.35
CA LEU A 206 -1.66 21.26 10.46
C LEU A 206 -2.39 21.08 9.13
N MET A 207 -1.79 21.48 8.00
CA MET A 207 -2.37 21.27 6.68
C MET A 207 -2.50 19.79 6.29
N GLY A 208 -1.57 18.94 6.72
CA GLY A 208 -1.74 17.48 6.58
C GLY A 208 -2.93 16.95 7.38
N TRP A 209 -3.15 17.47 8.59
CA TRP A 209 -4.29 17.11 9.43
C TRP A 209 -5.62 17.61 8.87
N THR A 210 -5.67 18.84 8.34
CA THR A 210 -6.90 19.37 7.72
C THR A 210 -7.32 18.51 6.54
N LEU A 211 -6.39 18.09 5.69
CA LEU A 211 -6.67 17.17 4.59
C LEU A 211 -7.25 15.84 5.05
N ALA A 212 -6.72 15.25 6.12
CA ALA A 212 -7.22 13.99 6.66
C ALA A 212 -8.70 14.05 7.07
N ILE A 213 -9.19 15.24 7.48
CA ILE A 213 -10.58 15.47 7.87
C ILE A 213 -11.43 15.89 6.66
N ILE A 214 -10.91 16.81 5.84
CA ILE A 214 -11.65 17.42 4.73
C ILE A 214 -11.89 16.40 3.61
N ILE A 215 -10.94 15.52 3.31
CA ILE A 215 -11.12 14.50 2.25
C ILE A 215 -12.40 13.68 2.49
N PRO A 216 -12.56 12.93 3.60
CA PRO A 216 -13.79 12.16 3.82
C PRO A 216 -15.03 13.04 3.91
N MET A 217 -14.93 14.23 4.52
CA MET A 217 -16.05 15.16 4.64
C MET A 217 -16.55 15.64 3.27
N ALA A 218 -15.65 15.96 2.35
CA ALA A 218 -16.02 16.44 1.03
C ALA A 218 -16.64 15.33 0.15
N PHE A 219 -16.23 14.07 0.34
CA PHE A 219 -16.90 12.94 -0.32
C PHE A 219 -18.32 12.67 0.22
N ALA A 220 -18.51 12.91 1.52
CA ALA A 220 -19.80 12.71 2.20
C ALA A 220 -20.78 13.86 1.99
N ILE A 221 -20.28 15.10 1.95
CA ILE A 221 -21.06 16.33 1.83
C ILE A 221 -20.64 17.04 0.54
N GLU A 222 -21.46 16.91 -0.49
CA GLU A 222 -21.25 17.56 -1.79
C GLU A 222 -21.56 19.07 -1.68
N SER A 223 -20.54 19.86 -1.35
CA SER A 223 -20.64 21.32 -1.36
C SER A 223 -19.42 21.94 -2.03
N LYS A 224 -19.67 22.96 -2.87
CA LYS A 224 -18.61 23.66 -3.62
C LYS A 224 -17.57 24.29 -2.69
N GLU A 225 -18.00 24.78 -1.53
CA GLU A 225 -17.10 25.36 -0.52
C GLU A 225 -16.14 24.32 0.08
N LEU A 226 -16.63 23.11 0.40
CA LEU A 226 -15.77 22.04 0.89
C LEU A 226 -14.81 21.53 -0.19
N GLU A 227 -15.26 21.50 -1.45
CA GLU A 227 -14.39 21.16 -2.58
C GLU A 227 -13.30 22.20 -2.79
N MET A 228 -13.63 23.49 -2.71
CA MET A 228 -12.65 24.57 -2.80
C MET A 228 -11.68 24.54 -1.61
N LEU A 229 -12.16 24.24 -0.41
CA LEU A 229 -11.32 24.05 0.76
C LEU A 229 -10.38 22.85 0.60
N LEU A 230 -10.87 21.72 0.06
CA LEU A 230 -10.06 20.54 -0.24
C LEU A 230 -8.98 20.86 -1.29
N ALA A 231 -9.37 21.53 -2.37
CA ALA A 231 -8.47 21.89 -3.46
C ALA A 231 -7.37 22.86 -2.99
N SER A 232 -7.75 23.93 -2.28
CA SER A 232 -6.80 24.92 -1.75
C SER A 232 -5.88 24.32 -0.66
N ALA A 233 -6.41 23.49 0.24
CA ALA A 233 -5.60 22.81 1.24
C ALA A 233 -4.65 21.79 0.63
N GLY A 234 -5.11 21.02 -0.36
CA GLY A 234 -4.31 20.05 -1.10
C GLY A 234 -3.18 20.73 -1.86
N LEU A 235 -3.50 21.84 -2.51
CA LEU A 235 -2.55 22.64 -3.25
C LEU A 235 -1.48 23.27 -2.35
N MET A 236 -1.86 23.80 -1.18
CA MET A 236 -0.90 24.30 -0.19
C MET A 236 0.02 23.18 0.34
N HIS A 237 -0.53 21.99 0.58
CA HIS A 237 0.25 20.82 0.97
C HIS A 237 1.25 20.40 -0.12
N THR A 238 0.81 20.36 -1.37
CA THR A 238 1.68 20.07 -2.53
C THR A 238 2.76 21.14 -2.70
N TYR A 239 2.44 22.42 -2.53
CA TYR A 239 3.39 23.53 -2.61
C TYR A 239 4.56 23.35 -1.63
N TRP A 240 4.27 23.14 -0.33
CA TRP A 240 5.33 22.91 0.67
C TRP A 240 6.10 21.62 0.43
N GLY A 241 5.42 20.55 -0.03
CA GLY A 241 6.08 19.31 -0.45
C GLY A 241 7.09 19.55 -1.57
N CYS A 242 6.67 20.22 -2.65
CA CYS A 242 7.55 20.57 -3.77
C CYS A 242 8.70 21.49 -3.34
N GLN A 243 8.45 22.44 -2.43
CA GLN A 243 9.49 23.32 -1.89
C GLN A 243 10.55 22.55 -1.10
N SER A 244 10.15 21.53 -0.33
CA SER A 244 11.07 20.62 0.36
C SER A 244 11.89 19.81 -0.64
N MET A 245 11.25 19.19 -1.64
CA MET A 245 11.96 18.43 -2.68
C MET A 245 12.99 19.29 -3.43
N CYS A 246 12.64 20.53 -3.76
CA CYS A 246 13.59 21.47 -4.36
C CYS A 246 14.77 21.77 -3.42
N SER A 247 14.55 21.84 -2.12
CA SER A 247 15.61 22.04 -1.13
C SER A 247 16.56 20.85 -1.02
N ASP A 248 16.03 19.64 -1.15
CA ASP A 248 16.79 18.40 -0.98
C ASP A 248 17.56 18.03 -2.26
N TYR A 249 16.92 18.12 -3.43
CA TYR A 249 17.49 17.66 -4.70
C TYR A 249 18.19 18.76 -5.51
N LEU A 250 17.73 20.02 -5.44
CA LEU A 250 18.34 21.14 -6.16
C LEU A 250 19.28 21.93 -5.25
N ARG A 251 20.22 21.22 -4.62
CA ARG A 251 21.26 21.86 -3.82
C ARG A 251 22.16 22.71 -4.72
N SER A 252 22.35 23.98 -4.35
CA SER A 252 23.11 24.95 -5.13
C SER A 252 24.58 24.54 -5.40
N SER A 253 25.15 23.66 -4.59
CA SER A 253 26.48 23.06 -4.82
C SER A 253 26.53 22.14 -6.03
N ASN A 254 25.40 21.52 -6.40
CA ASN A 254 25.35 20.50 -7.45
C ASN A 254 24.86 21.08 -8.77
N VAL A 255 23.86 21.96 -8.71
CA VAL A 255 23.14 22.47 -9.90
C VAL A 255 23.37 23.96 -10.18
N GLY A 256 24.28 24.59 -9.44
CA GLY A 256 24.52 26.03 -9.50
C GLY A 256 23.46 26.86 -8.78
N LYS A 257 23.68 28.18 -8.71
CA LYS A 257 22.86 29.09 -7.89
C LYS A 257 21.53 29.50 -8.55
N VAL A 258 21.46 29.47 -9.88
CA VAL A 258 20.33 30.03 -10.65
C VAL A 258 19.16 29.06 -10.76
N LEU A 259 19.43 27.78 -11.02
CA LEU A 259 18.38 26.77 -11.21
C LEU A 259 17.42 26.64 -10.00
N PRO A 260 17.89 26.57 -8.74
CA PRO A 260 17.00 26.49 -7.59
C PRO A 260 16.08 27.70 -7.45
N ILE A 261 16.52 28.89 -7.88
CA ILE A 261 15.72 30.12 -7.84
C ILE A 261 14.59 30.04 -8.88
N ILE A 262 14.92 29.67 -10.12
CA ILE A 262 13.94 29.52 -11.21
C ILE A 262 12.89 28.47 -10.83
N VAL A 263 13.31 27.31 -10.34
CA VAL A 263 12.37 26.23 -10.00
C VAL A 263 11.47 26.63 -8.83
N ARG A 264 11.99 27.30 -7.80
CA ARG A 264 11.17 27.82 -6.69
C ARG A 264 10.14 28.84 -7.18
N PHE A 265 10.52 29.73 -8.10
CA PHE A 265 9.59 30.67 -8.71
C PHE A 265 8.51 29.95 -9.55
N ALA A 266 8.92 28.96 -10.35
CA ALA A 266 7.99 28.16 -11.15
C ALA A 266 6.97 27.40 -10.27
N VAL A 267 7.40 26.85 -9.14
CA VAL A 267 6.50 26.19 -8.17
C VAL A 267 5.43 27.15 -7.67
N VAL A 268 5.79 28.41 -7.35
CA VAL A 268 4.81 29.44 -6.93
C VAL A 268 3.82 29.74 -8.06
N VAL A 269 4.31 29.98 -9.28
CA VAL A 269 3.47 30.28 -10.45
C VAL A 269 2.49 29.14 -10.75
N LEU A 270 2.99 27.89 -10.77
CA LEU A 270 2.16 26.71 -10.99
C LEU A 270 1.12 26.52 -9.88
N THR A 271 1.45 26.92 -8.65
CA THR A 271 0.49 26.88 -7.54
C THR A 271 -0.67 27.84 -7.81
N PHE A 272 -0.41 29.10 -8.15
CA PHE A 272 -1.47 30.06 -8.47
C PHE A 272 -2.29 29.65 -9.71
N ALA A 273 -1.62 29.15 -10.76
CA ALA A 273 -2.31 28.64 -11.95
C ALA A 273 -3.22 27.45 -11.61
N SER A 274 -2.78 26.54 -10.75
CA SER A 274 -3.58 25.40 -10.29
C SER A 274 -4.77 25.85 -9.45
N LEU A 275 -4.60 26.87 -8.59
CA LEU A 275 -5.71 27.42 -7.80
C LEU A 275 -6.80 28.00 -8.69
N ALA A 276 -6.42 28.77 -9.72
CA ALA A 276 -7.36 29.29 -10.71
C ALA A 276 -8.05 28.17 -11.50
N GLY A 277 -7.30 27.13 -11.89
CA GLY A 277 -7.86 25.94 -12.54
C GLY A 277 -8.87 25.20 -11.65
N TYR A 278 -8.56 25.04 -10.35
CA TYR A 278 -9.51 24.45 -9.40
C TYR A 278 -10.74 25.31 -9.20
N TYR A 279 -10.60 26.63 -9.14
CA TYR A 279 -11.74 27.55 -9.07
C TYR A 279 -12.68 27.33 -10.26
N GLN A 280 -12.14 27.31 -11.48
CA GLN A 280 -12.92 27.08 -12.69
C GLN A 280 -13.57 25.69 -12.69
N LEU A 281 -12.83 24.64 -12.32
CA LEU A 281 -13.36 23.27 -12.27
C LEU A 281 -14.52 23.11 -11.26
N ILE A 282 -14.44 23.80 -10.11
CA ILE A 282 -15.40 23.65 -9.01
C ILE A 282 -16.63 24.55 -9.19
N TYR A 283 -16.43 25.80 -9.61
CA TYR A 283 -17.52 26.76 -9.71
C TYR A 283 -18.19 26.77 -11.08
N GLU A 284 -17.42 26.65 -12.15
CA GLU A 284 -17.87 26.81 -13.54
C GLU A 284 -18.09 25.48 -14.29
N ASP A 285 -17.59 24.36 -13.77
CA ASP A 285 -17.69 23.04 -14.41
C ASP A 285 -18.30 21.97 -13.46
N VAL A 286 -18.02 20.68 -13.72
CA VAL A 286 -18.60 19.52 -13.04
C VAL A 286 -18.33 19.47 -11.53
N GLY A 287 -17.24 20.04 -11.03
CA GLY A 287 -16.76 19.85 -9.67
C GLY A 287 -15.74 18.71 -9.55
N LEU A 288 -14.79 18.86 -8.63
CA LEU A 288 -13.67 17.93 -8.41
C LEU A 288 -14.18 16.56 -7.96
N ILE A 289 -15.10 16.52 -7.01
CA ILE A 289 -15.58 15.25 -6.42
C ILE A 289 -16.57 14.57 -7.34
N SER A 290 -17.45 15.34 -7.97
CA SER A 290 -18.34 14.87 -9.02
C SER A 290 -17.57 14.25 -10.19
N MET A 291 -16.45 14.85 -10.61
CA MET A 291 -15.56 14.28 -11.61
C MET A 291 -15.00 12.93 -11.14
N ILE A 292 -14.51 12.83 -9.90
CA ILE A 292 -13.98 11.58 -9.34
C ILE A 292 -15.06 10.49 -9.28
N LYS A 293 -16.26 10.82 -8.80
CA LYS A 293 -17.40 9.89 -8.72
C LYS A 293 -17.81 9.37 -10.10
N LYS A 294 -17.83 10.26 -11.12
CA LYS A 294 -18.05 9.85 -12.52
C LYS A 294 -16.97 8.90 -13.01
N LEU A 295 -15.69 9.18 -12.76
CA LEU A 295 -14.59 8.30 -13.13
C LEU A 295 -14.68 6.92 -12.47
N TRP A 296 -15.12 6.84 -11.21
CA TRP A 296 -15.36 5.56 -10.54
C TRP A 296 -16.54 4.79 -11.13
N SER A 297 -17.63 5.47 -11.51
CA SER A 297 -18.79 4.82 -12.12
C SER A 297 -18.48 4.15 -13.46
N ILE A 298 -17.52 4.67 -14.23
CA ILE A 298 -17.11 4.09 -15.51
C ILE A 298 -16.48 2.70 -15.32
N ARG A 299 -15.81 2.46 -14.19
CA ARG A 299 -15.14 1.18 -13.91
C ARG A 299 -16.09 0.09 -13.41
N GLY A 300 -17.32 0.45 -13.04
CA GLY A 300 -18.32 -0.46 -12.44
C GLY A 300 -19.35 -1.02 -13.42
N GLN A 301 -19.24 -0.77 -14.73
CA GLN A 301 -20.15 -1.40 -15.69
C GLN A 301 -19.73 -2.85 -15.95
N ASP A 302 -20.36 -3.77 -15.23
CA ASP A 302 -20.29 -5.19 -15.53
C ASP A 302 -20.80 -5.44 -16.96
N TYR A 303 -20.01 -6.15 -17.76
CA TYR A 303 -20.39 -6.57 -19.10
C TYR A 303 -21.62 -7.50 -19.03
N VAL A 304 -22.77 -7.02 -19.50
CA VAL A 304 -23.98 -7.85 -19.68
C VAL A 304 -23.92 -8.42 -21.10
N PRO A 305 -23.73 -9.74 -21.30
CA PRO A 305 -23.77 -10.31 -22.63
C PRO A 305 -25.17 -10.17 -23.24
N PRO A 306 -25.29 -9.93 -24.56
CA PRO A 306 -26.58 -9.91 -25.23
C PRO A 306 -27.27 -11.27 -25.09
N LYS A 307 -28.59 -11.23 -24.87
CA LYS A 307 -29.47 -12.40 -24.79
C LYS A 307 -29.59 -13.11 -26.12
#